data_AF-B3R0G7-F1
#
_entry.id   AF-B3R0G7-F1
#
_cell.length_a   1.000
_cell.length_b   1.000
_cell.length_c   1.000
_cell.angle_alpha   90.00
_cell.angle_beta   90.00
_cell.angle_gamma   90.00
#
_symmetry.space_group_name_H-M   'P 1'
#
loop_
_entity.id
_entity.type
_entity.pdbx_description
1 polymer ?
#
loop_
_entity_poly.entity_id
_entity_poly.type
_entity_poly.pdbx_seq_one_letter_code
_entity_poly.pdbx_strand_id
1 'polypeptide(L)'
;MLPNKEKKNQHQEIKNFLLEIQVRYYNHNQIPKKEWFTNSIPESCYSSLKSINNNLKKELIVKFTHIDEDNPEFFLQPKQIIKVLECEIFINNEEEPKNLILIHQFRHVNEDESNKFRKDNHIL
;
A
#
# COMPACT_ATOMS: atom_id res chain seq x y z
N MET A 1 0.09 -37.34 -9.20
CA MET A 1 -0.21 -36.48 -8.05
C MET A 1 0.75 -35.30 -8.08
N LEU A 2 0.26 -34.11 -8.41
CA LEU A 2 1.09 -32.89 -8.41
C LEU A 2 1.26 -32.43 -6.96
N PRO A 3 2.46 -31.98 -6.54
CA PRO A 3 2.65 -31.46 -5.21
C PRO A 3 1.79 -30.21 -5.03
N ASN A 4 0.92 -30.25 -4.03
CA ASN A 4 0.18 -29.10 -3.53
C ASN A 4 1.23 -28.10 -3.00
N LYS A 5 1.67 -27.16 -3.84
CA LYS A 5 2.51 -26.06 -3.39
C LYS A 5 1.61 -25.18 -2.54
N GLU A 6 1.70 -25.33 -1.21
CA GLU A 6 1.21 -24.33 -0.28
C GLU A 6 1.79 -22.98 -0.71
N LYS A 7 0.92 -22.13 -1.25
CA LYS A 7 1.27 -20.76 -1.62
C LYS A 7 1.45 -19.99 -0.31
N LYS A 8 2.65 -20.06 0.26
CA LYS A 8 2.98 -19.35 1.51
C LYS A 8 2.76 -17.86 1.31
N ASN A 9 2.00 -17.24 2.20
CA ASN A 9 1.92 -15.79 2.29
C ASN A 9 3.32 -15.22 2.51
N GLN A 10 3.66 -14.18 1.74
CA GLN A 10 4.96 -13.53 1.85
C GLN A 10 4.81 -12.29 2.72
N HIS A 11 5.74 -12.15 3.66
CA HIS A 11 5.81 -11.04 4.59
C HIS A 11 7.16 -10.35 4.41
N GLN A 12 7.14 -9.03 4.30
CA GLN A 12 8.35 -8.22 4.21
C GLN A 12 8.20 -6.90 4.95
N GLU A 13 9.18 -6.61 5.80
CA GLU A 13 9.35 -5.31 6.43
C GLU A 13 10.06 -4.35 5.46
N ILE A 14 9.50 -3.14 5.30
CA ILE A 14 10.02 -2.12 4.39
C ILE A 14 10.08 -0.78 5.13
N LYS A 15 11.15 -0.03 4.86
CA LYS A 15 11.42 1.25 5.51
C LYS A 15 11.80 2.31 4.49
N ASN A 16 11.57 3.56 4.85
CA ASN A 16 12.11 4.75 4.18
C ASN A 16 11.77 4.88 2.69
N PHE A 17 10.49 4.91 2.36
CA PHE A 17 10.05 5.19 1.00
C PHE A 17 8.86 6.16 0.96
N LEU A 18 8.62 6.73 -0.22
CA LEU A 18 7.50 7.61 -0.49
C LEU A 18 6.37 6.81 -1.13
N LEU A 19 5.14 7.08 -0.74
CA LEU A 19 3.96 6.56 -1.42
C LEU A 19 2.86 7.62 -1.48
N GLU A 20 2.08 7.58 -2.55
CA GLU A 20 0.83 8.32 -2.65
C GLU A 20 -0.32 7.48 -2.11
N ILE A 21 -1.10 8.06 -1.21
CA ILE A 21 -2.31 7.46 -0.65
C ILE A 21 -3.51 7.87 -1.49
N GLN A 22 -4.30 6.89 -1.88
CA GLN A 22 -5.56 7.07 -2.58
C GLN A 22 -6.70 6.51 -1.75
N VAL A 23 -7.91 6.97 -2.04
CA VAL A 23 -9.12 6.51 -1.36
C VAL A 23 -10.17 6.13 -2.39
N ARG A 24 -10.92 5.06 -2.12
CA ARG A 24 -12.16 4.76 -2.85
C ARG A 24 -13.31 4.52 -1.88
N TYR A 25 -14.49 4.84 -2.36
CA TYR A 25 -15.76 4.60 -1.68
C TYR A 25 -16.54 3.57 -2.48
N TYR A 26 -17.08 2.56 -1.80
CA TYR A 26 -17.86 1.51 -2.43
C TYR A 26 -18.93 1.00 -1.47
N ASN A 27 -20.01 0.45 -2.01
CA ASN A 27 -21.07 -0.15 -1.21
C ASN A 27 -20.82 -1.65 -1.07
N HIS A 28 -20.83 -2.15 0.16
CA HIS A 28 -20.78 -3.57 0.44
C HIS A 28 -21.99 -3.95 1.29
N ASN A 29 -22.89 -4.76 0.74
CA ASN A 29 -24.15 -5.14 1.41
C ASN A 29 -24.95 -3.91 1.90
N GLN A 30 -25.11 -2.89 1.05
CA GLN A 30 -25.80 -1.62 1.34
C GLN A 30 -25.12 -0.73 2.40
N ILE A 31 -23.96 -1.14 2.93
CA ILE A 31 -23.18 -0.32 3.86
C ILE A 31 -22.10 0.41 3.05
N PRO A 32 -22.05 1.76 3.09
CA PRO A 32 -20.97 2.50 2.46
C PRO A 32 -19.67 2.19 3.20
N LYS A 33 -18.66 1.77 2.43
CA LYS A 33 -17.31 1.50 2.92
C LYS A 33 -16.32 2.41 2.24
N LYS A 34 -15.26 2.67 2.99
CA LYS A 34 -14.12 3.46 2.57
C LYS A 34 -12.88 2.58 2.67
N GLU A 35 -12.01 2.65 1.66
CA GLU A 35 -10.77 1.88 1.65
C GLU A 35 -9.64 2.75 1.10
N TRP A 36 -8.55 2.76 1.85
CA TRP A 36 -7.31 3.42 1.47
C TRP A 36 -6.44 2.46 0.72
N PHE A 37 -5.80 2.94 -0.33
CA PHE A 37 -4.95 2.11 -1.16
C PHE A 37 -3.82 2.92 -1.77
N THR A 38 -2.83 2.23 -2.31
CA THR A 38 -1.73 2.84 -3.07
C THR A 38 -1.39 1.98 -4.28
N ASN A 39 -1.04 2.64 -5.37
CA ASN A 39 -0.53 2.04 -6.61
C ASN A 39 0.94 2.42 -6.87
N SER A 40 1.56 3.18 -5.97
CA SER A 40 2.82 3.90 -6.21
C SER A 40 3.95 3.43 -5.30
N ILE A 41 4.02 2.11 -5.06
CA ILE A 41 5.12 1.53 -4.29
C ILE A 41 6.35 1.39 -5.19
N PRO A 42 7.53 1.87 -4.77
CA PRO A 42 8.76 1.76 -5.55
C PRO A 42 9.14 0.31 -5.86
N GLU A 43 9.70 0.07 -7.06
CA GLU A 43 10.13 -1.27 -7.47
C GLU A 43 11.19 -1.87 -6.52
N SER A 44 12.01 -1.02 -5.90
CA SER A 44 13.00 -1.41 -4.88
C SER A 44 12.37 -2.13 -3.70
N CYS A 45 11.12 -1.82 -3.34
CA CYS A 45 10.38 -2.45 -2.25
C CYS A 45 10.03 -3.92 -2.58
N TYR A 46 9.95 -4.28 -3.87
CA TYR A 46 9.59 -5.62 -4.33
C TYR A 46 10.79 -6.50 -4.69
N SER A 47 12.01 -5.97 -4.66
CA SER A 47 13.21 -6.64 -5.16
C SER A 47 13.53 -7.97 -4.45
N SER A 48 13.12 -8.13 -3.20
CA SER A 48 13.22 -9.37 -2.40
C SER A 48 12.08 -10.37 -2.65
N LEU A 49 10.97 -9.92 -3.25
CA LEU A 49 9.76 -10.68 -3.52
C LEU A 49 9.86 -11.35 -4.90
N LYS A 50 10.92 -12.17 -5.08
CA LYS A 50 11.33 -12.80 -6.35
C LYS A 50 10.28 -13.68 -7.05
N SER A 51 9.14 -13.98 -6.42
CA SER A 51 8.18 -14.97 -6.92
C SER A 51 6.84 -14.40 -7.37
N ILE A 52 6.61 -13.10 -7.23
CA ILE A 52 5.26 -12.55 -7.40
C ILE A 52 5.13 -11.95 -8.79
N ASN A 53 5.01 -12.87 -9.75
CA ASN A 53 4.61 -12.68 -11.13
C ASN A 53 3.53 -11.61 -11.26
N ASN A 54 3.87 -10.44 -11.83
CA ASN A 54 3.01 -9.47 -12.54
C ASN A 54 1.74 -8.91 -11.84
N ASN A 55 1.26 -9.50 -10.75
CA ASN A 55 0.04 -9.14 -10.04
C ASN A 55 0.30 -8.13 -8.90
N LEU A 56 1.55 -7.93 -8.47
CA LEU A 56 1.91 -6.87 -7.51
C LEU A 56 1.84 -5.46 -8.10
N LYS A 57 1.75 -5.33 -9.43
CA LYS A 57 1.37 -4.06 -10.08
C LYS A 57 -0.07 -3.65 -9.75
N LYS A 58 -0.81 -4.48 -9.02
CA LYS A 58 -2.14 -4.20 -8.53
C LYS A 58 -2.03 -3.70 -7.11
N GLU A 59 -2.39 -2.44 -6.96
CA GLU A 59 -3.04 -1.83 -5.81
C GLU A 59 -2.87 -2.57 -4.47
N LEU A 60 -2.17 -1.93 -3.53
CA LEU A 60 -2.06 -2.38 -2.15
C LEU A 60 -3.06 -1.64 -1.27
N ILE A 61 -3.81 -2.37 -0.45
CA ILE A 61 -4.66 -1.77 0.58
C ILE A 61 -3.77 -1.25 1.69
N VAL A 62 -3.98 0.01 2.06
CA VAL A 62 -3.19 0.69 3.09
C VAL A 62 -3.96 0.67 4.40
N LYS A 63 -3.33 0.15 5.45
CA LYS A 63 -3.80 0.23 6.83
C LYS A 63 -2.74 0.90 7.70
N PHE A 64 -3.17 1.64 8.72
CA PHE A 64 -2.29 2.30 9.67
C PHE A 64 -2.51 1.68 11.05
N THR A 65 -1.44 1.31 11.76
CA THR A 65 -1.59 0.71 13.10
C THR A 65 -1.90 1.71 14.20
N HIS A 66 -1.62 2.99 13.98
CA HIS A 66 -1.73 4.04 15.00
C HIS A 66 -2.79 5.10 14.70
N ILE A 67 -3.49 4.97 13.57
CA ILE A 67 -4.59 5.85 13.23
C ILE A 67 -5.88 5.05 13.44
N ASP A 68 -6.86 5.70 14.06
CA ASP A 68 -8.18 5.12 14.21
C ASP A 68 -8.78 4.84 12.81
N GLU A 69 -9.16 3.58 12.52
CA GLU A 69 -9.68 3.17 11.20
C GLU A 69 -10.95 3.96 10.85
N ASP A 70 -11.68 4.45 11.87
CA ASP A 70 -12.89 5.24 11.72
C ASP A 70 -12.65 6.69 11.28
N ASN A 71 -11.45 7.25 11.55
CA ASN A 71 -11.16 8.67 11.32
C ASN A 71 -9.77 8.99 10.70
N PRO A 72 -9.31 8.27 9.66
CA PRO A 72 -8.01 8.53 9.04
C PRO A 72 -7.93 9.88 8.30
N GLU A 73 -9.06 10.54 8.02
CA GLU A 73 -9.10 11.84 7.31
C GLU A 73 -8.50 12.99 8.09
N PHE A 74 -8.46 12.89 9.42
CA PHE A 74 -7.81 13.90 10.27
C PHE A 74 -6.30 13.94 10.05
N PHE A 75 -5.74 12.83 9.57
CA PHE A 75 -4.31 12.68 9.35
C PHE A 75 -3.97 12.62 7.87
N LEU A 76 -4.88 12.13 7.03
CA LEU A 76 -4.60 11.79 5.64
C LEU A 76 -5.62 12.37 4.69
N GLN A 77 -5.13 13.05 3.67
CA GLN A 77 -5.94 13.54 2.56
C GLN A 77 -5.78 12.63 1.34
N PRO A 78 -6.82 12.46 0.50
CA PRO A 78 -6.68 11.76 -0.77
C PRO A 78 -5.59 12.39 -1.64
N LYS A 79 -4.81 11.55 -2.35
CA LYS A 79 -3.63 11.95 -3.15
C LYS A 79 -2.49 12.57 -2.35
N GLN A 80 -2.52 12.43 -1.02
CA GLN A 80 -1.43 12.88 -0.18
C GLN A 80 -0.26 11.92 -0.32
N ILE A 81 0.93 12.48 -0.50
CA ILE A 81 2.18 11.74 -0.46
C ILE A 81 2.66 11.72 0.98
N ILE A 82 3.07 10.55 1.46
CA ILE A 82 3.68 10.39 2.78
C ILE A 82 5.03 9.70 2.62
N LYS A 83 5.91 9.93 3.60
CA LYS A 83 7.11 9.13 3.77
C LYS A 83 6.83 8.07 4.80
N VAL A 84 6.80 6.82 4.35
CA VAL A 84 6.76 5.66 5.23
C VAL A 84 8.15 5.45 5.80
N LEU A 85 8.23 5.49 7.13
CA LEU A 85 9.43 5.20 7.89
C LEU A 85 9.50 3.71 8.20
N GLU A 86 8.36 3.08 8.47
CA GLU A 86 8.26 1.66 8.82
C GLU A 86 6.89 1.09 8.44
N CYS A 87 6.90 -0.05 7.74
CA CYS A 87 5.71 -0.81 7.42
C CYS A 87 6.00 -2.30 7.19
N GLU A 88 4.94 -3.10 7.21
CA GLU A 88 4.92 -4.49 6.79
C GLU A 88 4.07 -4.65 5.53
N ILE A 89 4.57 -5.38 4.54
CA ILE A 89 3.80 -5.77 3.35
C ILE A 89 3.45 -7.25 3.47
N PHE A 90 2.16 -7.52 3.31
CA PHE A 90 1.58 -8.85 3.25
C PHE A 90 1.10 -9.11 1.83
N ILE A 91 1.74 -10.05 1.17
CA ILE A 91 1.33 -10.48 -0.17
C ILE A 91 0.63 -11.81 -0.04
N ASN A 92 -0.64 -11.76 -0.41
CA ASN A 92 -1.51 -12.89 -0.35
C ASN A 92 -1.53 -13.54 -1.74
N ASN A 93 -1.20 -14.82 -1.79
CA ASN A 93 -0.92 -15.52 -3.05
C ASN A 93 -2.17 -16.22 -3.63
N GLU A 94 -3.31 -16.11 -2.97
CA GLU A 94 -4.58 -16.60 -3.50
C GLU A 94 -5.06 -15.69 -4.66
N GLU A 95 -6.10 -16.10 -5.39
CA GLU A 95 -6.50 -15.41 -6.63
C GLU A 95 -7.29 -14.10 -6.40
N GLU A 96 -7.88 -13.91 -5.21
CA GLU A 96 -8.69 -12.74 -4.85
C GLU A 96 -8.37 -11.95 -3.55
N PRO A 97 -7.35 -12.25 -2.73
CA PRO A 97 -7.00 -11.39 -1.62
C PRO A 97 -6.12 -10.24 -2.11
N LYS A 98 -6.60 -9.02 -1.86
CA LYS A 98 -5.82 -7.81 -2.11
C LYS A 98 -4.55 -7.84 -1.26
N ASN A 99 -3.43 -7.39 -1.83
CA ASN A 99 -2.20 -7.21 -1.07
C ASN A 99 -2.40 -6.11 -0.03
N LEU A 100 -1.78 -6.26 1.13
CA LEU A 100 -1.91 -5.33 2.24
C LEU A 100 -0.56 -4.69 2.57
N ILE A 101 -0.56 -3.39 2.82
CA ILE A 101 0.52 -2.68 3.48
C ILE A 101 0.02 -2.14 4.81
N LEU A 102 0.73 -2.50 5.88
CA LEU A 102 0.47 -2.09 7.25
C LEU A 102 1.53 -1.08 7.68
N ILE A 103 1.16 0.19 7.77
CA ILE A 103 2.07 1.30 8.09
C ILE A 103 2.10 1.49 9.61
N HIS A 104 3.30 1.34 10.17
CA HIS A 104 3.59 1.56 11.58
C HIS A 104 4.05 2.98 11.84
N GLN A 105 4.85 3.54 10.94
CA GLN A 105 5.34 4.90 11.12
C GLN A 105 5.44 5.63 9.81
N PHE A 106 4.95 6.86 9.78
CA PHE A 106 5.08 7.75 8.64
C PHE A 106 5.29 9.19 9.09
N ARG A 107 5.72 10.02 8.15
CA ARG A 107 5.67 11.48 8.28
C ARG A 107 5.08 12.11 7.04
N HIS A 108 4.54 13.31 7.22
CA HIS A 108 4.21 14.16 6.08
C HIS A 108 5.49 14.60 5.37
N VAL A 109 5.40 14.70 4.06
CA VAL A 109 6.46 15.24 3.22
C VAL A 109 6.23 16.73 3.02
N ASN A 110 7.30 17.47 2.78
CA ASN A 110 7.18 18.85 2.35
C ASN A 110 6.84 18.90 0.85
N GLU A 111 6.56 20.11 0.37
CA GLU A 111 6.17 20.35 -1.01
C GLU A 111 7.26 19.95 -2.02
N ASP A 112 8.54 20.16 -1.68
CA ASP A 112 9.68 19.78 -2.52
C ASP A 112 9.79 18.26 -2.72
N GLU A 113 9.70 17.48 -1.64
CA GLU A 113 9.71 16.01 -1.68
C GLU A 113 8.50 15.49 -2.48
N SER A 114 7.31 16.08 -2.27
CA SER A 114 6.08 15.76 -3.00
C SER A 114 6.22 16.01 -4.51
N ASN A 115 6.74 17.18 -4.89
CA ASN A 115 6.93 17.56 -6.29
C ASN A 115 7.95 16.66 -6.99
N LYS A 116 9.02 16.29 -6.29
CA LYS A 116 10.00 15.34 -6.81
C LYS A 116 9.37 13.97 -7.07
N PHE A 117 8.63 13.44 -6.10
CA PHE A 117 7.95 12.16 -6.24
C PHE A 117 6.98 12.12 -7.43
N ARG A 118 6.16 13.17 -7.61
CA ARG A 118 5.22 13.27 -8.73
C ARG A 118 5.92 13.28 -10.09
N LYS A 119 7.03 14.00 -10.20
CA LYS A 119 7.86 14.02 -11.42
C LYS A 119 8.44 12.64 -11.72
N ASP A 120 8.98 11.96 -10.72
CA ASP A 120 9.61 10.65 -10.87
C ASP A 120 8.60 9.54 -11.23
N ASN A 121 7.33 9.70 -10.86
CA ASN A 121 6.26 8.72 -11.10
C ASN A 121 5.27 9.13 -12.21
N HIS A 122 5.53 10.22 -12.96
CA HIS A 122 4.64 10.76 -14.00
C HIS A 122 3.19 11.01 -13.53
N ILE A 123 3.01 11.42 -12.28
CA ILE A 123 1.69 11.75 -11.71
C ILE A 123 1.45 13.26 -11.95
N LEU A 124 0.70 13.58 -13.00
CA LEU A 124 0.31 14.95 -13.38
C LEU A 124 -0.90 15.45 -12.58
#